data_AF-A0A5C7YLS6-F1
#
_entry.id   AF-A0A5C7YLS6-F1
#
_cell.length_a   1.000
_cell.length_b   1.000
_cell.length_c   1.000
_cell.angle_alpha   90.00
_cell.angle_beta   90.00
_cell.angle_gamma   90.00
#
_symmetry.space_group_name_H-M   'P 1'
#
loop_
_entity.id
_entity.type
_entity.pdbx_description
1 polymer ?
#
loop_
_entity_poly.entity_id
_entity_poly.type
_entity_poly.pdbx_seq_one_letter_code
_entity_poly.pdbx_strand_id
1 'polypeptide(L)'
;MSEPQRRHYAIPLQQAASESPTFARLVDRVQASSQRLTVIRPLLPTPLRASVQAGPIEDGHWCLLVSSNAVAAKLRQFVPSLQMQLEAKGLPVTGIRIKVQSRSA
;
A
#
# COMPACT_ATOMS: atom_id res chain seq x y z
N MET A 1 -13.93 10.73 29.50
CA MET A 1 -13.23 11.06 28.24
C MET A 1 -11.94 10.26 28.22
N SER A 2 -11.90 9.17 27.45
CA SER A 2 -10.68 8.35 27.30
C SER A 2 -10.61 7.84 25.87
N GLU A 3 -9.72 8.42 25.07
CA GLU A 3 -9.41 8.01 23.70
C GLU A 3 -8.64 6.68 23.70
N PRO A 4 -9.08 5.63 22.98
CA PRO A 4 -8.28 4.42 22.82
C PRO A 4 -7.19 4.64 21.77
N GLN A 5 -5.97 4.80 22.27
CA GLN A 5 -4.74 4.90 21.51
C GLN A 5 -4.48 3.60 20.70
N ARG A 6 -4.83 3.64 19.42
CA ARG A 6 -4.59 2.55 18.45
C ARG A 6 -3.09 2.40 18.18
N ARG A 7 -2.44 1.54 18.96
CA ARG A 7 -1.05 1.10 18.73
C ARG A 7 -1.05 0.20 17.48
N HIS A 8 -0.50 0.71 16.39
CA HIS A 8 -0.34 -0.01 15.13
C HIS A 8 0.78 -1.05 15.28
N TYR A 9 0.41 -2.26 15.69
CA TYR A 9 1.30 -3.40 15.68
C TYR A 9 1.43 -3.89 14.23
N ALA A 10 2.62 -3.74 13.64
CA ALA A 10 2.95 -4.31 12.34
C ALA A 10 3.12 -5.83 12.53
N ILE A 11 2.01 -6.57 12.50
CA ILE A 11 2.04 -8.04 12.58
C ILE A 11 2.54 -8.57 11.24
N PRO A 12 3.60 -9.39 11.22
CA PRO A 12 3.97 -10.16 10.04
C PRO A 12 2.78 -10.98 9.57
N LEU A 13 2.32 -10.71 8.35
CA LEU A 13 1.05 -11.17 7.81
C LEU A 13 0.91 -12.70 7.72
N GLN A 14 2.02 -13.44 7.83
CA GLN A 14 2.03 -14.89 7.80
C GLN A 14 1.53 -15.53 9.10
N GLN A 15 1.67 -14.85 10.25
CA GLN A 15 1.35 -15.43 11.57
C GLN A 15 -0.13 -15.33 11.94
N ALA A 16 -0.88 -14.39 11.37
CA ALA A 16 -2.30 -14.26 11.69
C ALA A 16 -3.18 -15.20 10.83
N ALA A 17 -2.59 -15.99 9.92
CA ALA A 17 -3.29 -16.74 8.89
C ALA A 17 -3.98 -18.03 9.28
N SER A 18 -3.66 -18.54 10.45
CA SER A 18 -4.00 -19.92 10.78
C SER A 18 -5.37 -20.10 11.45
N GLU A 19 -6.14 -19.04 11.72
CA GLU A 19 -7.28 -19.16 12.66
C GLU A 19 -8.66 -18.67 12.18
N SER A 20 -8.86 -18.20 10.94
CA SER A 20 -10.21 -17.75 10.54
C SER A 20 -10.46 -17.69 9.01
N PRO A 21 -11.66 -18.04 8.49
CA PRO A 21 -12.07 -17.74 7.11
C PRO A 21 -12.07 -16.23 6.77
N THR A 22 -12.08 -15.36 7.80
CA THR A 22 -11.80 -13.91 7.67
C THR A 22 -10.39 -13.65 7.14
N PHE A 23 -9.46 -14.56 7.40
CA PHE A 23 -8.07 -14.43 7.04
C PHE A 23 -7.77 -14.79 5.59
N ALA A 24 -8.47 -15.76 5.00
CA ALA A 24 -8.38 -16.03 3.56
C ALA A 24 -8.68 -14.77 2.74
N ARG A 25 -9.70 -14.00 3.13
CA ARG A 25 -10.04 -12.69 2.54
C ARG A 25 -9.00 -11.59 2.83
N LEU A 26 -8.20 -11.73 3.89
CA LEU A 26 -7.13 -10.81 4.22
C LEU A 26 -5.87 -11.11 3.39
N VAL A 27 -5.54 -12.39 3.22
CA VAL A 27 -4.46 -12.86 2.34
C VAL A 27 -4.72 -12.44 0.91
N ASP A 28 -5.94 -12.66 0.39
CA ASP A 28 -6.32 -12.26 -0.97
C ASP A 28 -6.12 -10.75 -1.19
N ARG A 29 -6.57 -9.92 -0.23
CA ARG A 29 -6.38 -8.46 -0.29
C ARG A 29 -4.92 -8.05 -0.27
N VAL A 30 -4.07 -8.73 0.50
CA VAL A 30 -2.64 -8.43 0.58
C VAL A 30 -1.91 -8.87 -0.68
N GLN A 31 -2.29 -10.01 -1.25
CA GLN A 31 -1.77 -10.48 -2.55
C GLN A 31 -2.16 -9.50 -3.67
N ALA A 32 -3.44 -9.11 -3.73
CA ALA A 32 -3.94 -8.14 -4.71
C ALA A 32 -3.23 -6.78 -4.63
N SER A 33 -2.89 -6.33 -3.42
CA SER A 33 -2.09 -5.12 -3.22
C SER A 33 -0.62 -5.30 -3.64
N SER A 34 -0.02 -6.43 -3.28
CA SER A 34 1.38 -6.76 -3.62
C SER A 34 1.58 -6.91 -5.13
N GLN A 35 0.60 -7.47 -5.84
CA GLN A 35 0.61 -7.60 -7.28
C GLN A 35 0.64 -6.22 -7.97
N ARG A 36 -0.20 -5.27 -7.49
CA ARG A 36 -0.19 -3.88 -7.99
C ARG A 36 1.16 -3.20 -7.75
N LEU A 37 1.78 -3.41 -6.58
CA LEU A 37 3.12 -2.89 -6.30
C LEU A 37 4.16 -3.44 -7.28
N THR A 38 4.08 -4.73 -7.61
CA THR A 38 4.98 -5.37 -8.56
C THR A 38 4.85 -4.75 -9.96
N VAL A 39 3.62 -4.46 -10.40
CA VAL A 39 3.35 -3.81 -11.69
C VAL A 39 3.95 -2.42 -11.77
N ILE A 40 3.81 -1.61 -10.71
CA ILE A 40 4.29 -0.21 -10.73
C ILE A 40 5.79 -0.06 -10.47
N ARG A 41 6.44 -1.08 -9.88
CA ARG A 41 7.85 -1.02 -9.47
C ARG A 41 8.84 -0.64 -10.58
N PRO A 42 8.67 -1.09 -11.84
CA PRO A 42 9.52 -0.66 -12.96
C PRO A 42 9.39 0.83 -13.29
N LEU A 43 8.21 1.45 -13.10
CA LEU A 43 8.01 2.88 -13.32
C LEU A 43 8.61 3.75 -12.22
N LEU A 44 8.84 3.19 -11.03
CA LEU A 44 9.45 3.92 -9.94
C LEU A 44 10.97 4.06 -10.16
N PRO A 45 11.53 5.28 -10.00
CA PRO A 45 12.96 5.49 -9.90
C PRO A 45 13.58 4.59 -8.82
N THR A 46 14.77 4.03 -9.10
CA THR A 46 15.51 3.14 -8.19
C THR A 46 15.52 3.60 -6.72
N PRO A 47 15.83 4.86 -6.37
CA PRO A 47 15.86 5.30 -4.97
C PRO A 47 14.50 5.27 -4.27
N LEU A 48 13.38 5.34 -5.02
CA LEU A 48 12.04 5.29 -4.43
C LEU A 48 11.58 3.86 -4.15
N ARG A 49 12.11 2.85 -4.87
CA ARG A 49 11.61 1.46 -4.80
C ARG A 49 11.66 0.85 -3.40
N ALA A 50 12.68 1.16 -2.61
CA ALA A 50 12.82 0.67 -1.23
C ALA A 50 11.99 1.51 -0.22
N SER A 51 11.59 2.71 -0.62
CA SER A 51 10.89 3.69 0.22
C SER A 51 9.37 3.67 0.04
N VAL A 52 8.84 2.80 -0.81
CA VAL A 52 7.41 2.65 -1.12
C VAL A 52 6.99 1.21 -0.81
N GLN A 53 5.90 1.07 -0.07
CA GLN A 53 5.30 -0.21 0.30
C GLN A 53 3.82 -0.25 -0.10
N ALA A 54 3.32 -1.45 -0.38
CA ALA A 54 1.93 -1.67 -0.74
C ALA A 54 1.05 -1.56 0.51
N GLY A 55 0.07 -0.68 0.48
CA GLY A 55 -0.92 -0.53 1.54
C GLY A 55 -2.25 -1.20 1.18
N PRO A 56 -3.27 -1.10 2.02
CA PRO A 56 -4.58 -1.70 1.76
C PRO A 56 -5.27 -1.08 0.54
N ILE A 57 -6.22 -1.83 -0.03
CA ILE A 57 -7.17 -1.35 -1.03
C ILE A 57 -8.54 -1.25 -0.36
N GLU A 58 -9.12 -0.05 -0.37
CA GLU A 58 -10.39 0.28 0.29
C GLU A 58 -11.23 1.10 -0.67
N ASP A 59 -12.47 0.67 -0.95
CA ASP A 59 -13.42 1.39 -1.80
C ASP A 59 -12.82 1.81 -3.16
N GLY A 60 -12.09 0.89 -3.81
CA GLY A 60 -11.40 1.13 -5.09
C GLY A 60 -10.15 2.01 -5.00
N HIS A 61 -9.83 2.58 -3.83
CA HIS A 61 -8.62 3.36 -3.62
C HIS A 61 -7.50 2.48 -3.09
N TRP A 62 -6.33 2.58 -3.72
CA TRP A 62 -5.13 1.88 -3.26
C TRP A 62 -4.23 2.80 -2.45
N CYS A 63 -3.86 2.39 -1.25
CA CYS A 63 -2.96 3.14 -0.39
C CYS A 63 -1.51 2.72 -0.64
N LEU A 64 -0.61 3.69 -0.77
CA LEU A 64 0.83 3.50 -0.79
C LEU A 64 1.44 4.08 0.47
N LEU A 65 2.22 3.26 1.16
CA LEU A 65 2.93 3.66 2.37
C LEU A 65 4.34 4.10 1.98
N VAL A 66 4.77 5.26 2.47
CA VAL A 66 6.08 5.83 2.12
C VAL A 66 6.88 6.23 3.34
N SER A 67 8.21 6.20 3.21
CA SER A 67 9.14 6.48 4.32
C SER A 67 9.26 7.95 4.70
N SER A 68 8.93 8.90 3.81
CA SER A 68 9.06 10.33 4.08
C SER A 68 8.14 11.21 3.23
N ASN A 69 7.98 12.47 3.63
CA ASN A 69 7.23 13.48 2.87
C ASN A 69 7.86 13.78 1.50
N ALA A 70 9.19 13.75 1.38
CA ALA A 70 9.88 13.96 0.11
C ALA A 70 9.56 12.84 -0.89
N VAL A 71 9.60 11.58 -0.43
CA VAL A 71 9.17 10.42 -1.23
C VAL A 71 7.70 10.54 -1.60
N ALA A 72 6.83 10.97 -0.66
CA ALA A 72 5.41 11.19 -0.93
C ALA A 72 5.17 12.23 -2.03
N ALA A 73 5.84 13.38 -1.95
CA ALA A 73 5.74 14.45 -2.94
C ALA A 73 6.19 13.97 -4.32
N LYS A 74 7.31 13.25 -4.38
CA LYS A 74 7.79 12.71 -5.66
C LYS A 74 6.83 11.66 -6.22
N LEU A 75 6.31 10.76 -5.38
CA LEU A 75 5.37 9.73 -5.80
C LEU A 75 4.05 10.32 -6.32
N ARG A 76 3.55 11.41 -5.72
CA ARG A 76 2.36 12.14 -6.22
C ARG A 76 2.52 12.58 -7.68
N GLN A 77 3.72 12.98 -8.09
CA GLN A 77 3.99 13.35 -9.49
C GLN A 77 3.84 12.17 -10.45
N PHE A 78 4.03 10.93 -9.97
CA PHE A 78 3.91 9.72 -10.79
C PHE A 78 2.52 9.09 -10.75
N VAL A 79 1.64 9.49 -9.83
CA VAL A 79 0.30 8.87 -9.64
C VAL A 79 -0.47 8.68 -10.96
N PRO A 80 -0.56 9.67 -11.86
CA PRO A 80 -1.28 9.50 -13.13
C PRO A 80 -0.70 8.36 -13.99
N SER A 81 0.62 8.29 -14.11
CA SER A 81 1.32 7.23 -14.85
C SER A 81 1.15 5.86 -14.20
N LEU A 82 1.14 5.80 -12.87
CA LEU A 82 0.92 4.55 -12.13
C LEU A 82 -0.50 4.03 -12.36
N GLN A 83 -1.52 4.91 -12.30
CA GLN A 83 -2.91 4.53 -12.55
C GLN A 83 -3.09 3.99 -13.97
N MET A 84 -2.56 4.68 -14.98
CA MET A 84 -2.60 4.22 -16.37
C MET A 84 -1.96 2.83 -16.53
N GLN A 85 -0.81 2.58 -15.89
CA GLN A 85 -0.16 1.28 -15.98
C GLN A 85 -0.96 0.17 -15.29
N LEU A 86 -1.59 0.48 -14.14
CA LEU A 86 -2.46 -0.44 -13.44
C LEU A 86 -3.69 -0.79 -14.27
N GLU A 87 -4.32 0.19 -14.92
CA GLU A 87 -5.42 -0.02 -15.86
C GLU A 87 -4.99 -0.90 -17.04
N ALA A 88 -3.85 -0.60 -17.66
CA ALA A 88 -3.30 -1.38 -18.77
C ALA A 88 -2.97 -2.83 -18.40
N LYS A 89 -2.78 -3.13 -17.10
CA LYS A 89 -2.55 -4.49 -16.58
C LYS A 89 -3.80 -5.14 -15.99
N GLY A 90 -4.97 -4.54 -16.16
CA GLY A 90 -6.24 -5.09 -15.66
C GLY A 90 -6.39 -5.02 -14.15
N LEU A 91 -5.63 -4.15 -13.48
CA LEU A 91 -5.67 -3.94 -12.03
C LEU A 91 -6.11 -2.51 -11.67
N PRO A 92 -7.23 -2.00 -12.22
CA PRO A 92 -7.62 -0.61 -12.07
C PRO A 92 -7.81 -0.22 -10.60
N VAL A 93 -7.59 1.05 -10.32
CA VAL A 93 -7.84 1.68 -9.02
C VAL A 93 -8.53 3.02 -9.28
N THR A 94 -9.58 3.32 -8.52
CA THR A 94 -10.31 4.60 -8.58
C THR A 94 -9.41 5.76 -8.17
N GLY A 95 -8.44 5.51 -7.30
CA GLY A 95 -7.48 6.50 -6.86
C GLY A 95 -6.30 5.90 -6.11
N ILE A 96 -5.22 6.68 -6.00
CA ILE A 96 -4.05 6.31 -5.19
C ILE A 96 -3.93 7.28 -4.02
N ARG A 97 -4.00 6.75 -2.80
CA ARG A 97 -3.75 7.51 -1.57
C ARG A 97 -2.31 7.28 -1.13
N ILE A 98 -1.64 8.31 -0.65
CA ILE A 98 -0.24 8.22 -0.20
C ILE A 98 -0.17 8.60 1.28
N LYS A 99 0.30 7.68 2.11
CA LYS A 99 0.44 7.86 3.56
C LYS A 99 1.90 7.74 3.96
N VAL A 100 2.42 8.76 4.64
CA VAL A 100 3.77 8.71 5.22
C VAL A 100 3.72 7.88 6.49
N GLN A 101 4.62 6.91 6.62
CA GLN A 101 4.77 6.12 7.83
C GLN A 101 5.41 7.01 8.89
N SER A 102 4.62 7.39 9.91
CA SER A 102 5.19 7.98 11.13
C SER A 102 6.01 6.90 11.82
N ARG A 103 7.32 7.12 11.98
CA ARG A 103 8.14 6.28 12.84
C ARG A 103 7.63 6.48 14.26
N SER A 104 6.79 5.55 14.73
CA SER A 104 6.44 5.45 16.14
C SER A 104 7.75 5.09 16.85
N ALA A 105 8.34 6.07 17.55
CA ALA A 105 9.42 5.84 18.48
C ALA A 105 8.89 5.14 19.74
#